data_AF-A0A085VJT0-F1
#
_entry.id   AF-A0A085VJT0-F1
#
_cell.length_a   1.000
_cell.length_b   1.000
_cell.length_c   1.000
_cell.angle_alpha   90.00
_cell.angle_beta   90.00
_cell.angle_gamma   90.00
#
_symmetry.space_group_name_H-M   'P 1'
#
loop_
_entity.id
_entity.type
_entity.pdbx_description
1 polymer ?
#
loop_
_entity_poly.entity_id
_entity_poly.type
_entity_poly.pdbx_seq_one_letter_code
_entity_poly.pdbx_strand_id
1 'polypeptide(L)' 'MPALYIMIPAALLLVGVAIYIFFWAVDSGQYDDMEGPAHSILFDDQDPKHQAAVDEAIRKPGKKEGPDV' A
#
# COMPACT_ATOMS: atom_id res chain seq x y z
N MET A 1 -40.29 -33.42 -5.01
CA MET A 1 -39.40 -32.29 -4.69
C MET A 1 -38.02 -32.47 -5.34
N PRO A 2 -37.87 -32.18 -6.64
CA PRO A 2 -36.64 -32.46 -7.39
C PRO A 2 -35.52 -31.41 -7.24
N ALA A 3 -35.81 -30.21 -6.69
CA ALA A 3 -34.87 -29.09 -6.62
C ALA A 3 -33.59 -29.41 -5.83
N LEU A 4 -33.68 -30.27 -4.80
CA LEU A 4 -32.53 -30.68 -4.00
C LEU A 4 -31.44 -31.38 -4.82
N TYR A 5 -31.81 -32.12 -5.87
CA TYR A 5 -30.85 -32.81 -6.74
C TYR A 5 -29.99 -31.84 -7.57
N ILE A 6 -30.44 -30.61 -7.77
CA ILE A 6 -29.69 -29.57 -8.50
C ILE A 6 -28.97 -28.65 -7.50
N MET A 7 -29.63 -28.28 -6.41
CA MET A 7 -29.09 -27.35 -5.43
C MET A 7 -27.89 -27.91 -4.65
N ILE A 8 -27.92 -29.20 -4.28
CA ILE A 8 -26.80 -29.83 -3.54
C ILE A 8 -25.51 -29.82 -4.36
N PRO A 9 -25.46 -30.34 -5.61
CA PRO A 9 -24.23 -30.29 -6.40
C PRO A 9 -23.84 -28.87 -6.79
N ALA A 10 -24.80 -27.97 -7.07
CA ALA A 10 -24.49 -26.57 -7.34
C ALA A 10 -23.81 -25.88 -6.13
N ALA A 11 -24.29 -26.14 -4.91
CA ALA A 11 -23.69 -25.62 -3.69
C ALA A 11 -22.28 -26.21 -3.45
N LEU A 12 -22.09 -27.51 -3.64
CA LEU A 12 -20.77 -28.14 -3.54
C LEU A 12 -19.77 -27.56 -4.55
N LEU A 13 -20.22 -27.29 -5.77
CA LEU A 13 -19.39 -26.69 -6.82
C LEU A 13 -19.01 -25.26 -6.44
N LEU A 14 -19.95 -24.46 -5.95
CA LEU A 14 -19.69 -23.10 -5.45
C LEU A 14 -18.67 -23.08 -4.31
N VAL A 15 -18.83 -23.96 -3.31
CA VAL A 15 -17.88 -24.07 -2.20
C VAL A 15 -16.52 -24.53 -2.70
N GLY A 16 -16.46 -25.51 -3.60
CA GLY A 16 -15.21 -25.96 -4.21
C GLY A 16 -14.46 -24.86 -4.96
N VAL A 17 -15.19 -24.04 -5.74
CA VAL A 17 -14.62 -22.89 -6.45
C VAL A 17 -14.12 -21.82 -5.48
N ALA A 18 -14.89 -21.52 -4.42
CA ALA A 18 -14.49 -20.56 -3.41
C ALA A 18 -13.20 -20.99 -2.69
N ILE A 19 -13.11 -22.28 -2.32
CA ILE A 19 -11.91 -22.85 -1.70
C ILE A 19 -10.72 -22.78 -2.67
N TYR A 20 -10.91 -23.15 -3.94
CA TYR A 20 -9.85 -23.08 -4.95
C TYR A 20 -9.30 -21.65 -5.11
N ILE A 21 -10.19 -20.66 -5.25
CA ILE A 21 -9.81 -19.25 -5.37
C ILE A 21 -9.09 -18.77 -4.10
N PHE A 22 -9.56 -19.17 -2.92
CA PHE A 22 -8.95 -18.81 -1.65
C PHE A 22 -7.49 -19.30 -1.58
N PHE A 23 -7.24 -20.58 -1.87
CA PHE A 23 -5.88 -21.12 -1.85
C PHE A 23 -4.99 -20.50 -2.94
N TRP A 24 -5.53 -20.28 -4.14
CA TRP A 24 -4.81 -19.56 -5.19
C TRP A 24 -4.39 -18.14 -4.77
N ALA A 25 -5.29 -17.40 -4.11
CA ALA A 25 -4.99 -16.06 -3.62
C ALA A 25 -3.94 -16.06 -2.51
N VAL A 26 -3.98 -17.03 -1.59
CA VAL A 26 -2.96 -17.22 -0.55
C VAL A 26 -1.59 -17.51 -1.15
N ASP A 27 -1.52 -18.43 -2.11
CA ASP A 27 -0.27 -18.78 -2.80
C ASP A 27 0.25 -17.66 -3.71
N SER A 28 -0.60 -16.72 -4.13
CA SER A 28 -0.21 -15.59 -4.99
C SER A 28 0.71 -14.55 -4.33
N GLY A 29 1.07 -14.75 -3.06
CA GLY A 29 2.07 -13.91 -2.38
C GLY A 29 1.62 -12.47 -2.13
N GLN A 30 0.31 -12.18 -2.23
CA GLN A 30 -0.22 -10.81 -2.05
C GLN A 30 -0.02 -10.24 -0.63
N TYR A 31 0.41 -11.08 0.32
CA TYR A 31 0.74 -10.68 1.69
C TYR A 31 2.22 -10.30 1.88
N ASP A 32 3.07 -10.54 0.87
CA ASP A 32 4.49 -10.20 0.91
C ASP A 32 4.72 -8.69 0.72
N ASP A 33 3.75 -7.99 0.12
CA ASP A 33 3.75 -6.52 -0.09
C ASP A 33 2.94 -5.76 0.99
N MET A 34 2.60 -6.42 2.10
CA MET A 34 2.06 -5.76 3.30
C MET A 34 3.18 -5.17 4.18
N GLU A 35 4.43 -5.34 3.78
CA GLU A 35 5.59 -4.58 4.29
C GLU A 35 5.55 -3.16 3.71
N GLY A 36 4.50 -2.42 4.09
CA GLY A 36 4.16 -1.14 3.49
C GLY A 36 5.27 -0.08 3.66
N PRO A 37 5.16 1.06 2.94
CA PRO A 37 6.06 2.21 3.02
C PRO A 37 6.12 2.89 4.40
N ALA A 38 5.52 2.32 5.44
CA ALA A 38 5.51 2.86 6.79
C ALA A 38 6.92 3.00 7.40
N HIS A 39 7.90 2.26 6.90
CA HIS A 39 9.30 2.42 7.31
C HIS A 39 10.07 3.52 6.57
N SER A 40 9.61 4.03 5.42
CA SER A 40 10.30 5.15 4.78
C SER A 40 9.99 6.47 5.48
N ILE A 41 8.77 6.66 5.98
CA ILE A 41 8.36 7.95 6.57
C ILE A 41 9.00 8.25 7.94
N LEU A 42 9.47 7.22 8.66
CA LEU A 42 10.12 7.38 9.97
C LEU A 42 11.66 7.52 9.86
N PHE A 43 12.24 7.23 8.69
CA PHE A 43 13.69 7.29 8.47
C PHE A 43 14.12 8.30 7.40
N ASP A 44 13.18 9.01 6.75
CA ASP A 44 13.47 10.10 5.79
C ASP A 44 14.25 11.27 6.43
N ASP A 45 14.19 11.45 7.76
CA ASP A 45 14.96 12.48 8.49
C ASP A 45 16.48 12.22 8.48
N GLN A 46 16.91 11.00 8.12
CA GLN A 46 18.32 10.63 7.98
C GLN A 46 18.81 10.70 6.52
N ASP A 47 17.98 11.11 5.57
CA ASP A 47 18.45 11.34 4.20
C ASP A 47 19.34 12.60 4.17
N PRO A 48 20.64 12.47 3.84
CA PRO A 48 21.56 13.61 3.75
C PRO A 48 21.07 14.67 2.74
N LYS A 49 20.22 14.32 1.77
CA LYS A 49 19.61 15.28 0.84
C LYS A 49 18.56 16.16 1.52
N HIS A 50 17.84 15.64 2.51
CA HIS A 50 16.85 16.40 3.27
C HIS A 50 17.54 17.38 4.23
N GLN A 51 18.61 16.94 4.89
CA GLN A 51 19.42 17.79 5.77
C GLN A 51 20.07 18.95 5.01
N ALA A 52 20.60 18.71 3.80
CA ALA A 52 21.17 19.76 2.96
C ALA A 52 20.14 20.85 2.56
N ALA A 53 18.88 20.46 2.33
CA ALA A 53 17.80 21.40 2.01
C ALA A 53 17.38 22.25 3.22
N VAL A 54 17.36 21.65 4.43
CA VAL A 54 17.07 22.35 5.68
C VAL A 54 18.21 23.32 6.03
N ASP A 55 19.46 22.90 5.89
CA ASP A 55 20.63 23.75 6.12
C ASP A 55 20.69 24.94 5.15
N GLU A 56 20.33 24.75 3.88
CA GLU A 56 20.26 25.84 2.91
C GLU A 56 19.15 26.87 3.25
N ALA A 57 18.01 26.39 3.75
CA ALA A 57 16.91 27.24 4.22
C ALA A 57 17.29 28.04 5.49
N ILE A 58 18.03 27.43 6.42
CA ILE A 58 18.50 28.08 7.66
C ILE A 58 19.64 29.07 7.36
N ARG A 59 20.52 28.75 6.40
CA ARG A 59 21.71 29.55 6.05
C ARG A 59 21.38 30.84 5.27
N LYS A 60 20.17 31.02 4.74
CA LYS A 60 19.73 32.28 4.12
C LYS A 60 18.88 33.12 5.09
N PRO A 61 19.47 34.02 5.89
CA PRO A 61 18.70 35.08 6.51
C PRO A 61 18.32 36.09 5.41
N GLY A 62 17.02 36.33 5.24
CA GLY A 62 16.47 37.57 4.71
C GLY A 62 17.07 38.12 3.41
N LYS A 63 16.66 37.57 2.26
CA LYS A 63 16.62 38.39 1.04
C LYS A 63 15.34 38.15 0.24
N LYS A 64 14.28 38.80 0.70
CA LYS A 64 13.23 39.34 -0.17
C LYS A 64 12.87 40.73 0.37
N GLU A 65 13.79 41.68 0.18
CA GLU A 65 13.41 43.08 0.03
C GLU A 65 12.43 43.14 -1.16
N GLY A 66 11.23 43.69 -0.96
CA GLY A 66 10.44 44.23 -2.06
C GLY A 66 11.23 45.37 -2.72
N PRO A 67 11.01 45.70 -4.00
CA PRO A 67 9.91 46.64 -4.31
C PRO A 67 9.37 46.56 -5.75
N ASP A 68 8.05 46.38 -5.94
CA ASP A 68 7.42 46.60 -7.26
C ASP A 68 6.10 47.40 -7.13
N VAL A 69 6.17 48.69 -6.77
CA VAL A 69 5.33 49.81 -7.28
C VAL A 69 5.91 51.16 -6.89
#